data_AF-A0A1G9D020-F1
#
_entry.id   AF-A0A1G9D020-F1
#
_cell.length_a   1.000
_cell.length_b   1.000
_cell.length_c   1.000
_cell.angle_alpha   90.00
_cell.angle_beta   90.00
_cell.angle_gamma   90.00
#
_symmetry.space_group_name_H-M   'P 1'
#
loop_
_entity.id
_entity.type
_entity.pdbx_description
1 polymer ?
#
loop_
_entity_poly.entity_id
_entity_poly.type
_entity_poly.pdbx_seq_one_letter_code
_entity_poly.pdbx_strand_id
1 'polypeptide(L)'
;MAWIEKKKRGDGIVSAHVIWRLGGGRAGERQIETFSAGRSEENVARAEGFLRMVVSAGQRWPEGWIKGEGFVRPNGVDPLAEVPTFEAIGEEYVRQIVDITPGQRKRYLSQVSTLAKTEIRGAVLIDWDRALKTKANYTD
;
A
#
# COMPACT_ATOMS: atom_id res chain seq x y z
N MET A 1 14.79 15.48 -2.36
CA MET A 1 13.59 15.42 -3.22
C MET A 1 13.63 14.12 -3.99
N ALA A 2 12.49 13.44 -4.10
CA ALA A 2 12.35 12.17 -4.81
C ALA A 2 11.68 12.40 -6.18
N TRP A 3 12.02 11.61 -7.18
CA TRP A 3 11.46 11.69 -8.53
C TRP A 3 11.46 10.34 -9.24
N ILE A 4 10.76 10.25 -10.37
CA ILE A 4 10.67 9.05 -11.20
C ILE A 4 11.47 9.23 -12.48
N GLU A 5 12.27 8.24 -12.83
CA GLU A 5 12.94 8.10 -14.12
C GLU A 5 12.34 6.90 -14.86
N LYS A 6 11.95 7.10 -16.12
CA LYS A 6 11.38 6.04 -16.97
C LYS A 6 12.42 5.62 -18.00
N LYS A 7 12.65 4.31 -18.14
CA LYS A 7 13.60 3.75 -19.09
C LYS A 7 12.92 2.70 -19.95
N LYS A 8 12.90 2.90 -21.27
CA LYS A 8 12.43 1.90 -22.24
C LYS A 8 13.48 0.80 -22.37
N ARG A 9 13.05 -0.45 -22.22
CA ARG A 9 13.87 -1.65 -22.39
C ARG A 9 13.78 -2.16 -23.85
N GLY A 10 14.70 -3.03 -24.24
CA GLY A 10 14.81 -3.55 -25.62
C GLY A 10 13.57 -4.32 -26.10
N ASP A 11 12.76 -4.85 -25.17
CA ASP A 11 11.47 -5.51 -25.43
C ASP A 11 10.29 -4.52 -25.56
N GLY A 12 10.56 -3.21 -25.52
CA GLY A 12 9.53 -2.16 -25.58
C GLY A 12 8.82 -1.88 -24.26
N ILE A 13 9.06 -2.67 -23.21
CA ILE A 13 8.50 -2.44 -21.87
C ILE A 13 9.23 -1.29 -21.19
N VAL A 14 8.49 -0.44 -20.49
CA VAL A 14 9.04 0.66 -19.71
C VAL A 14 9.30 0.20 -18.28
N SER A 15 10.55 0.29 -17.85
CA SER A 15 10.93 0.24 -16.44
C SER A 15 10.78 1.63 -15.82
N ALA A 16 10.37 1.71 -14.57
CA ALA A 16 10.32 2.95 -13.80
C ALA A 16 11.24 2.84 -12.59
N HIS A 17 12.02 3.89 -12.33
CA HIS A 17 12.93 3.98 -11.19
C HIS A 17 12.53 5.15 -10.32
N VAL A 18 12.41 4.93 -9.01
CA VAL A 18 12.21 6.01 -8.05
C VAL A 18 13.56 6.33 -7.44
N ILE A 19 13.99 7.59 -7.53
CA ILE A 19 15.31 8.05 -7.10
C ILE A 19 15.15 9.17 -6.09
N TRP A 20 15.92 9.14 -5.01
CA TRP A 20 15.92 10.19 -3.98
C TRP A 20 17.26 10.26 -3.25
N ARG A 21 17.39 11.20 -2.30
CA ARG A 21 18.50 11.26 -1.35
C ARG A 21 17.98 11.01 0.06
N LEU A 22 18.64 10.15 0.84
CA LEU A 22 18.22 9.83 2.21
C LEU A 22 18.09 11.10 3.07
N GLY A 23 16.95 11.21 3.76
CA GLY A 23 16.65 12.37 4.60
C GLY A 23 16.41 13.68 3.83
N GLY A 24 16.39 13.63 2.49
CA GLY A 24 16.03 14.76 1.63
C GLY A 24 17.12 15.81 1.43
N GLY A 25 18.19 15.76 2.22
CA GLY A 25 19.32 16.68 2.15
C GLY A 25 20.25 16.43 0.96
N ARG A 26 21.01 17.46 0.57
CA ARG A 26 22.01 17.35 -0.51
C ARG A 26 23.16 16.40 -0.18
N ALA A 27 23.51 16.28 1.11
CA ALA A 27 24.50 15.33 1.61
C ALA A 27 23.97 13.90 1.75
N GLY A 28 22.66 13.68 1.59
CA GLY A 28 22.07 12.35 1.69
C GLY A 28 22.53 11.42 0.58
N GLU A 29 22.76 10.16 0.94
CA GLU A 29 23.12 9.11 -0.02
C GLU A 29 22.00 8.94 -1.05
N ARG A 30 22.38 8.79 -2.32
CA ARG A 30 21.42 8.55 -3.40
C ARG A 30 20.86 7.14 -3.30
N GLN A 31 19.54 7.04 -3.22
CA GLN A 31 18.80 5.78 -3.18
C GLN A 31 18.01 5.60 -4.46
N ILE A 32 17.73 4.33 -4.77
CA ILE A 32 16.97 3.93 -5.95
C ILE A 32 16.15 2.67 -5.65
N GLU A 33 14.90 2.67 -6.11
CA GLU A 33 14.03 1.49 -6.22
C GLU A 33 13.62 1.31 -7.68
N THR A 34 13.53 0.07 -8.15
CA THR A 34 13.30 -0.26 -9.56
C THR A 34 12.05 -1.10 -9.75
N PHE A 35 11.19 -0.67 -10.67
CA PHE A 35 9.96 -1.35 -11.07
C PHE A 35 10.06 -1.76 -12.54
N SER A 36 10.26 -3.05 -12.78
CA SER A 36 10.43 -3.61 -14.13
C SER A 36 9.67 -4.92 -14.36
N ALA A 37 8.89 -5.36 -13.36
CA ALA A 37 8.12 -6.59 -13.39
C ALA A 37 6.72 -6.34 -13.97
N GLY A 38 6.46 -6.91 -15.15
CA GLY A 38 5.17 -6.81 -15.83
C GLY A 38 5.10 -5.69 -16.86
N ARG A 39 3.90 -5.15 -17.09
CA ARG A 39 3.60 -4.18 -18.15
C ARG A 39 4.10 -2.77 -17.80
N SER A 40 4.40 -1.98 -18.83
CA SER A 40 4.85 -0.58 -18.71
C SER A 40 3.99 0.27 -17.78
N GLU A 41 2.67 0.22 -17.94
CA GLU A 41 1.74 1.00 -17.10
C GLU A 41 1.81 0.60 -15.63
N GLU A 42 1.94 -0.70 -15.35
CA GLU A 42 2.01 -1.20 -13.98
C GLU A 42 3.31 -0.81 -13.31
N ASN A 43 4.43 -0.85 -14.03
CA ASN A 43 5.72 -0.39 -13.54
C ASN A 43 5.66 1.09 -13.14
N VAL A 44 5.05 1.93 -13.98
CA VAL A 44 4.86 3.36 -13.69
C VAL A 44 3.94 3.57 -12.50
N ALA A 45 2.79 2.89 -12.44
CA ALA A 45 1.84 3.02 -11.33
C ALA A 45 2.45 2.60 -9.98
N ARG A 46 3.21 1.48 -9.95
CA ARG A 46 3.93 1.03 -8.75
C ARG A 46 4.98 2.05 -8.31
N ALA A 47 5.73 2.62 -9.25
CA ALA A 47 6.71 3.68 -8.97
C ALA A 47 6.05 4.96 -8.42
N GLU A 48 4.89 5.36 -8.94
CA GLU A 48 4.13 6.52 -8.44
C GLU A 48 3.61 6.30 -7.03
N GLY A 49 3.07 5.11 -6.73
CA GLY A 49 2.67 4.73 -5.38
C GLY A 49 3.86 4.77 -4.40
N PHE A 50 4.99 4.16 -4.78
CA PHE A 50 6.20 4.15 -3.97
C PHE A 50 6.78 5.56 -3.75
N LEU A 51 6.79 6.41 -4.77
CA LEU A 51 7.22 7.81 -4.63
C LEU A 51 6.44 8.55 -3.54
N ARG A 52 5.10 8.39 -3.52
CA ARG A 52 4.25 9.03 -2.49
C ARG A 52 4.61 8.54 -1.09
N MET A 53 4.91 7.25 -0.94
CA MET A 53 5.36 6.67 0.33
C MET A 53 6.72 7.22 0.78
N VAL A 54 7.70 7.33 -0.13
CA VAL A 54 9.01 7.94 0.17
C VAL A 54 8.87 9.40 0.60
N VAL A 55 8.00 10.17 -0.06
CA VAL A 55 7.71 11.55 0.31
C VAL A 55 7.08 11.62 1.71
N SER A 56 6.07 10.79 1.98
CA SER A 56 5.41 10.68 3.29
C SER A 56 6.37 10.25 4.40
N ALA A 57 7.34 9.39 4.10
CA ALA A 57 8.35 8.92 5.03
C ALA A 57 9.49 9.94 5.28
N GLY A 58 9.37 11.16 4.75
CA GLY A 58 10.39 12.19 4.89
C GLY A 58 11.67 11.88 4.12
N GLN A 59 11.52 11.35 2.89
CA GLN A 59 12.62 10.96 2.00
C GLN A 59 13.48 9.81 2.57
N ARG A 60 12.82 8.89 3.28
CA ARG A 60 13.39 7.63 3.76
C ARG A 60 12.68 6.46 3.09
N TRP A 61 13.26 5.27 3.24
CA TRP A 61 12.57 4.04 2.90
C TRP A 61 11.26 3.95 3.69
N PRO A 62 10.14 3.55 3.06
CA PRO A 62 8.91 3.25 3.79
C PRO A 62 9.15 2.13 4.79
N GLU A 63 8.54 2.22 5.96
CA GLU A 63 8.69 1.21 7.02
C GLU A 63 8.18 -0.15 6.56
N GLY A 64 8.97 -1.22 6.75
CA GLY A 64 8.63 -2.58 6.31
C GLY A 64 8.82 -2.84 4.81
N TRP A 65 9.30 -1.85 4.04
CA TRP A 65 9.65 -2.05 2.63
C TRP A 65 11.06 -2.61 2.50
N ILE A 66 11.20 -3.75 1.83
CA ILE A 66 12.47 -4.37 1.47
C ILE A 66 12.78 -4.01 0.02
N LYS A 67 13.99 -3.48 -0.22
CA LYS A 67 14.42 -3.05 -1.55
C LYS A 67 14.33 -4.20 -2.56
N GLY A 68 13.67 -3.97 -3.68
CA GLY A 68 13.47 -4.97 -4.74
C GLY A 68 12.41 -6.04 -4.45
N GLU A 69 11.92 -6.14 -3.21
CA GLU A 69 10.90 -7.11 -2.80
C GLU A 69 9.53 -6.45 -2.51
N GLY A 70 9.55 -5.19 -2.04
CA GLY A 70 8.35 -4.48 -1.62
C GLY A 70 8.02 -4.71 -0.15
N PHE A 71 6.74 -4.57 0.20
CA PHE A 71 6.26 -4.96 1.53
C PHE A 71 6.22 -6.48 1.63
N VAL A 72 7.12 -7.04 2.43
CA VAL A 72 7.14 -8.48 2.69
C VAL A 72 6.35 -8.74 3.96
N ARG A 73 5.44 -9.72 3.93
CA ARG A 73 4.79 -10.18 5.15
C ARG A 73 5.86 -10.85 6.02
N PRO A 74 5.89 -10.59 7.34
CA PRO A 74 6.81 -11.29 8.22
C PRO A 74 6.71 -12.80 8.01
N ASN A 75 7.86 -13.47 7.83
CA ASN A 75 7.91 -14.92 7.69
C ASN A 75 7.23 -15.59 8.89
N GLY A 76 6.30 -16.51 8.64
CA GLY A 76 5.53 -17.23 9.66
C GLY A 76 4.03 -16.97 9.65
N VAL A 77 3.54 -16.03 8.83
CA VAL A 77 2.12 -15.96 8.48
C VAL A 77 1.90 -16.89 7.29
N ASP A 78 1.08 -17.92 7.47
CA ASP A 78 0.68 -18.84 6.41
C ASP A 78 0.21 -18.02 5.17
N PRO A 79 0.83 -18.16 3.99
CA PRO A 79 0.40 -17.47 2.78
C PRO A 79 -1.05 -17.77 2.38
N LEU A 80 -1.61 -18.88 2.89
CA LEU A 80 -3.00 -19.29 2.75
C LEU A 80 -3.88 -18.84 3.93
N ALA A 81 -3.32 -18.27 5.01
CA ALA A 81 -4.13 -17.64 6.04
C ALA A 81 -4.89 -16.49 5.40
N GLU A 82 -6.21 -16.57 5.49
CA GLU A 82 -7.10 -15.50 5.05
C GLU A 82 -6.62 -14.19 5.66
N VAL A 83 -6.37 -13.19 4.80
CA VAL A 83 -6.03 -11.85 5.27
C VAL A 83 -7.19 -11.39 6.16
N PRO A 84 -6.96 -11.07 7.44
CA PRO A 84 -8.04 -10.72 8.32
C PRO A 84 -8.73 -9.46 7.78
N THR A 85 -10.07 -9.50 7.74
CA THR A 85 -10.86 -8.37 7.25
C THR A 85 -10.68 -7.17 8.17
N PHE A 86 -10.94 -5.96 7.67
CA PHE A 86 -10.97 -4.76 8.51
C PHE A 86 -11.88 -4.95 9.73
N GLU A 87 -13.04 -5.59 9.54
CA GLU A 87 -13.97 -5.91 10.62
C GLU A 87 -13.33 -6.84 11.65
N ALA A 88 -12.68 -7.94 11.23
CA ALA A 88 -12.01 -8.86 12.15
C ALA A 88 -10.90 -8.18 12.97
N ILE A 89 -10.10 -7.31 12.34
CA ILE A 89 -9.05 -6.53 13.02
C ILE A 89 -9.67 -5.56 14.03
N GLY A 90 -10.71 -4.82 13.61
CA GLY A 90 -11.38 -3.84 14.45
C GLY A 90 -12.11 -4.47 15.63
N GLU A 91 -12.74 -5.63 15.44
CA GLU A 91 -13.37 -6.38 16.53
C GLU A 91 -12.35 -6.83 17.58
N GLU A 92 -11.24 -7.39 17.14
CA GLU A 92 -10.18 -7.85 18.03
C GLU A 92 -9.55 -6.69 18.80
N TYR A 93 -9.31 -5.55 18.13
CA TYR A 93 -8.88 -4.32 18.78
C TYR A 93 -9.86 -3.90 19.89
N VAL A 94 -11.16 -3.87 19.60
CA VAL A 94 -12.18 -3.51 20.61
C VAL A 94 -12.20 -4.51 21.77
N ARG A 95 -11.96 -5.81 21.53
CA ARG A 95 -11.85 -6.82 22.59
C ARG A 95 -10.70 -6.55 23.55
N GLN A 96 -9.56 -6.12 23.03
CA GLN A 96 -8.35 -5.82 23.80
C GLN A 96 -8.44 -4.54 24.63
N ILE A 97 -9.41 -3.66 24.36
CA ILE A 97 -9.63 -2.47 25.20
C ILE A 97 -10.08 -2.90 26.60
N VAL A 98 -9.24 -2.58 27.58
CA VAL A 98 -9.52 -2.69 29.01
C VAL A 98 -10.31 -1.46 29.50
N ASP A 99 -10.97 -1.59 30.65
CA ASP A 99 -11.68 -0.48 31.32
C ASP A 99 -12.81 0.20 30.53
N ILE A 100 -13.47 -0.54 29.62
CA ILE A 100 -14.71 -0.09 28.98
C ILE A 100 -15.92 -0.89 29.46
N THR A 101 -17.03 -0.18 29.64
CA THR A 101 -18.31 -0.79 30.00
C THR A 101 -18.83 -1.71 28.89
N PRO A 102 -19.70 -2.69 29.21
CA PRO A 102 -20.33 -3.53 28.18
C PRO A 102 -21.08 -2.71 27.12
N GLY A 103 -21.68 -1.58 27.51
CA GLY A 103 -22.37 -0.67 26.59
C GLY A 103 -21.43 0.04 25.62
N GLN A 104 -20.28 0.52 26.10
CA GLN A 104 -19.24 1.11 25.25
C GLN A 104 -18.67 0.09 24.28
N ARG A 105 -18.41 -1.14 24.75
CA ARG A 105 -17.93 -2.24 23.90
C ARG A 105 -18.90 -2.54 22.77
N LYS A 106 -20.19 -2.69 23.07
CA LYS A 106 -21.25 -2.90 22.07
C LYS A 106 -21.29 -1.76 21.05
N ARG A 107 -21.17 -0.51 21.50
CA ARG A 107 -21.16 0.67 20.63
C ARG A 107 -19.96 0.66 19.69
N TYR A 108 -18.76 0.36 20.17
CA TYR A 108 -17.55 0.34 19.34
C TYR A 108 -17.57 -0.77 18.30
N LEU A 109 -18.03 -1.97 18.66
CA LEU A 109 -18.24 -3.05 17.68
C LEU A 109 -19.23 -2.65 16.58
N SER A 110 -20.33 -1.98 16.96
CA SER A 110 -21.30 -1.45 15.99
C SER A 110 -20.68 -0.38 15.08
N GLN A 111 -19.78 0.46 15.59
CA GLN A 111 -19.04 1.44 14.78
C GLN A 111 -18.08 0.77 13.80
N VAL A 112 -17.34 -0.26 14.23
CA VAL A 112 -16.46 -1.06 13.35
C VAL A 112 -17.26 -1.66 12.21
N SER A 113 -18.40 -2.32 12.51
CA SER A 113 -19.25 -2.90 11.47
C SER A 113 -19.84 -1.83 10.53
N THR A 114 -20.17 -0.65 11.06
CA THR A 114 -20.63 0.48 10.23
C THR A 114 -19.51 0.94 9.30
N LEU A 115 -18.30 1.12 9.79
CA LEU A 115 -17.14 1.52 8.99
C LEU A 115 -16.79 0.48 7.94
N ALA A 116 -16.91 -0.81 8.24
CA ALA A 116 -16.70 -1.90 7.28
C ALA A 116 -17.69 -1.85 6.11
N LYS A 117 -18.90 -1.32 6.33
CA LYS A 117 -19.99 -1.23 5.35
C LYS A 117 -20.12 0.15 4.70
N THR A 118 -19.45 1.17 5.25
CA THR A 118 -19.60 2.55 4.79
C THR A 118 -18.69 2.82 3.60
N GLU A 119 -19.29 3.01 2.43
CA GLU A 119 -18.60 3.54 1.25
C GLU A 119 -18.45 5.07 1.38
N ILE A 120 -17.22 5.56 1.47
CA ILE A 120 -16.96 7.01 1.47
C ILE A 120 -16.78 7.47 0.02
N ARG A 121 -17.76 8.20 -0.51
CA ARG A 121 -17.67 9.09 -1.70
C ARG A 121 -16.74 8.59 -2.83
N GLY A 122 -16.98 7.37 -3.32
CA GLY A 122 -16.30 6.84 -4.51
C GLY A 122 -14.80 6.54 -4.34
N ALA A 123 -14.27 6.64 -3.13
CA ALA A 123 -12.94 6.16 -2.76
C ALA A 123 -13.08 5.35 -1.48
N VAL A 124 -13.04 4.01 -1.61
CA VAL A 124 -12.80 3.15 -0.44
C VAL A 124 -11.48 3.62 0.15
N LEU A 125 -11.44 3.81 1.47
CA LEU A 125 -10.23 4.28 2.19
C LEU A 125 -9.00 3.44 1.80
N ILE A 126 -9.24 2.19 1.37
CA ILE A 126 -8.35 1.34 0.58
C ILE A 126 -9.23 0.47 -0.37
N ASP A 127 -9.37 0.82 -1.66
CA ASP A 127 -10.11 0.02 -2.65
C ASP A 127 -9.18 -0.94 -3.39
N TRP A 128 -8.98 -2.15 -2.87
CA TRP A 128 -8.19 -3.18 -3.57
C TRP A 128 -8.97 -3.90 -4.68
N ASP A 129 -10.32 -3.86 -4.68
CA ASP A 129 -11.16 -4.74 -5.50
C ASP A 129 -11.68 -4.05 -6.78
N ARG A 130 -11.91 -2.73 -6.76
CA ARG A 130 -12.34 -1.99 -7.96
C ARG A 130 -11.21 -1.77 -8.97
N ALA A 131 -9.95 -1.65 -8.51
CA ALA A 131 -8.79 -1.49 -9.38
C ALA A 131 -8.56 -2.70 -10.30
N LEU A 132 -8.98 -3.90 -9.87
CA LEU A 132 -8.82 -5.14 -10.64
C LEU A 132 -9.98 -5.38 -11.60
N LYS A 133 -11.22 -4.96 -11.26
CA LYS A 133 -12.42 -5.22 -12.07
C LYS A 133 -12.59 -4.28 -13.27
N THR A 134 -12.10 -3.03 -13.23
CA THR A 134 -12.24 -2.11 -14.38
C THR A 134 -11.40 -2.48 -15.62
N LYS A 135 -10.39 -3.35 -15.51
CA LYS A 135 -9.58 -3.79 -16.66
C LYS A 135 -10.13 -5.04 -17.39
N ALA A 136 -11.19 -5.67 -16.88
CA ALA A 136 -11.82 -6.83 -17.54
C ALA A 136 -12.82 -6.43 -18.65
N ASN A 137 -13.30 -5.19 -18.67
CA ASN A 137 -14.36 -4.73 -19.59
C ASN A 137 -13.85 -3.90 -20.79
N TYR A 138 -12.55 -3.90 -21.06
CA TYR A 138 -12.00 -3.40 -22.32
C TYR A 138 -11.30 -4.55 -23.05
N THR A 139 -12.10 -5.53 -23.48
CA THR A 139 -11.73 -6.42 -24.57
C THR A 139 -12.75 -6.23 -25.67
N ASP A 140 -12.47 -5.28 -26.55
CA ASP A 140 -12.79 -5.27 -27.99
C ASP A 140 -11.83 -4.30 -28.69
#